data_AF-A0A7V1UMT7-F1
#
_entry.id   AF-A0A7V1UMT7-F1
#
_cell.length_a   1.000
_cell.length_b   1.000
_cell.length_c   1.000
_cell.angle_alpha   90.00
_cell.angle_beta   90.00
_cell.angle_gamma   90.00
#
_symmetry.space_group_name_H-M   'P 1'
#
loop_
_entity.id
_entity.type
_entity.pdbx_description
1 polymer ?
#
loop_
_entity_poly.entity_id
_entity_poly.type
_entity_poly.pdbx_seq_one_letter_code
_entity_poly.pdbx_strand_id
1 'polypeptide(L)'
;MRTLLHLALIVVLAASCAWAQARSKRLILKDGSFQPATKWEIKGDRVRYYSAERYMWEELPTSLVDWPATEQYEKDAASGKVRGNDPADAPDPSLDAPEPEPPTVAPGLQLPDASGIYLLERYNKQPRLVEVVQNGSEINQQRAKNILRSVINPLPSGPTQTVELRGVKAEVQSHTLTPEFFVNLNFDPNDERAGEPLPPGTDRYRIIRLQTKPKEKVRIVSNLKISLLGKVKEQRDLVPTRSEQLDKHWTRIVPLQPLEPGEYALVEMVSDKQMNLYVWDFGVDPKAPPNRQAWSPKQVESTETGTKDNPFLNTRKKD
;
A
#
# COMPACT_ATOMS: atom_id res chain seq x y z
N MET A 1 26.32 -42.24 3.62
CA MET A 1 25.03 -41.91 2.97
C MET A 1 24.34 -40.67 3.54
N ARG A 2 24.43 -40.34 4.84
CA ARG A 2 23.78 -39.14 5.42
C ARG A 2 24.48 -37.81 5.10
N THR A 3 25.78 -37.80 4.85
CA THR A 3 26.56 -36.57 4.53
C THR A 3 26.46 -36.13 3.06
N LEU A 4 26.15 -37.06 2.15
CA LEU A 4 25.93 -36.75 0.73
C LEU A 4 24.55 -36.14 0.46
N LEU A 5 23.57 -36.37 1.34
CA LEU A 5 22.22 -35.82 1.21
C LEU A 5 22.14 -34.33 1.60
N HIS A 6 23.02 -33.86 2.48
CA HIS A 6 23.06 -32.45 2.91
C HIS A 6 23.78 -31.54 1.91
N LEU A 7 24.74 -32.07 1.15
CA LEU A 7 25.41 -31.31 0.09
C LEU A 7 24.50 -31.10 -1.14
N ALA A 8 23.64 -32.08 -1.45
CA ALA A 8 22.67 -31.97 -2.55
C ALA A 8 21.55 -30.95 -2.26
N LEU A 9 21.17 -30.75 -0.99
CA LEU A 9 20.10 -29.81 -0.62
C LEU A 9 20.58 -28.34 -0.63
N ILE A 10 21.87 -28.10 -0.36
CA ILE A 10 22.47 -26.75 -0.38
C ILE A 10 22.67 -26.26 -1.84
N VAL A 11 22.97 -27.17 -2.78
CA VAL A 11 23.09 -26.80 -4.20
C VAL A 11 21.73 -26.48 -4.83
N VAL A 12 20.63 -27.06 -4.34
CA VAL A 12 19.27 -26.73 -4.81
C VAL A 12 18.75 -25.42 -4.19
N LEU A 13 19.15 -25.05 -2.97
CA LEU A 13 18.80 -23.73 -2.41
C LEU A 13 19.63 -22.58 -2.99
N ALA A 14 20.87 -22.82 -3.42
CA ALA A 14 21.68 -21.80 -4.11
C ALA A 14 21.20 -21.53 -5.55
N ALA A 15 20.51 -22.48 -6.19
CA ALA A 15 19.92 -22.28 -7.52
C ALA A 15 18.61 -21.47 -7.50
N SER A 16 17.98 -21.29 -6.34
CA SER A 16 16.77 -20.45 -6.19
C SER A 16 17.10 -18.96 -6.03
N CYS A 17 18.30 -18.61 -5.56
CA CYS A 17 18.82 -17.23 -5.57
C CYS A 17 19.37 -16.81 -6.95
N ALA A 18 19.35 -17.71 -7.93
CA ALA A 18 19.62 -17.41 -9.32
C ALA A 18 18.31 -17.32 -10.14
N TRP A 19 17.26 -16.73 -9.57
CA TRP A 19 16.44 -15.86 -10.42
C TRP A 19 17.37 -14.74 -10.82
N ALA A 20 18.11 -15.00 -11.91
CA ALA A 20 18.97 -14.05 -12.58
C ALA A 20 18.27 -12.70 -12.50
N GLN A 21 18.98 -11.70 -11.94
CA GLN A 21 18.58 -10.30 -12.00
C GLN A 21 17.98 -10.08 -13.38
N ALA A 22 16.65 -10.02 -13.44
CA ALA A 22 15.96 -9.96 -14.72
C ALA A 22 16.25 -8.57 -15.22
N ARG A 23 17.30 -8.47 -16.03
CA ARG A 23 17.82 -7.24 -16.62
C ARG A 23 16.64 -6.44 -17.14
N SER A 24 16.53 -5.18 -16.73
CA SER A 24 15.50 -4.29 -17.26
C SER A 24 15.70 -4.19 -18.79
N LYS A 25 14.66 -4.57 -19.51
CA LYS A 25 14.57 -4.39 -20.95
C LYS A 25 14.25 -2.93 -21.23
N ARG A 26 14.50 -2.44 -22.45
CA ARG A 26 14.15 -1.07 -22.83
C ARG A 26 13.37 -1.04 -24.13
N LEU A 27 12.22 -0.35 -24.13
CA LEU A 27 11.53 0.06 -25.35
C LEU A 27 12.07 1.43 -25.77
N ILE A 28 12.95 1.47 -26.77
CA ILE A 28 13.54 2.70 -27.28
C ILE A 28 12.50 3.43 -28.14
N LEU A 29 12.30 4.72 -27.89
CA LEU A 29 11.37 5.58 -28.62
C LEU A 29 12.13 6.33 -29.73
N LYS A 30 11.39 6.72 -30.78
CA LYS A 30 11.98 7.41 -31.95
C LYS A 30 12.56 8.78 -31.66
N ASP A 31 12.18 9.40 -30.54
CA ASP A 31 12.75 10.65 -30.06
C ASP A 31 14.08 10.45 -29.29
N GLY A 32 14.53 9.20 -29.16
CA GLY A 32 15.75 8.82 -28.45
C GLY A 32 15.56 8.55 -26.96
N SER A 33 14.36 8.79 -26.40
CA SER A 33 14.02 8.37 -25.03
C SER A 33 13.70 6.89 -24.96
N PHE A 34 13.45 6.34 -23.76
CA PHE A 34 13.07 4.93 -23.61
C PHE A 34 12.08 4.71 -22.47
N GLN A 35 11.33 3.60 -22.56
CA GLN A 35 10.54 3.08 -21.46
C GLN A 35 11.20 1.84 -20.85
N PRO A 36 11.46 1.80 -19.54
CA PRO A 36 12.01 0.63 -18.87
C PRO A 36 10.91 -0.44 -18.70
N ALA A 37 11.19 -1.66 -19.17
CA ALA A 37 10.22 -2.73 -19.21
C ALA A 37 10.81 -4.07 -18.74
N THR A 38 9.98 -4.99 -18.28
CA THR A 38 10.38 -6.38 -18.01
C THR A 38 9.91 -7.33 -19.12
N LYS A 39 8.76 -7.01 -19.74
CA LYS A 39 8.15 -7.76 -20.85
C LYS A 39 7.18 -6.88 -21.65
N TRP A 40 6.88 -7.24 -22.88
CA TRP A 40 5.85 -6.59 -23.69
C TRP A 40 5.18 -7.53 -24.69
N GLU A 41 3.99 -7.13 -25.13
CA GLU A 41 3.16 -7.78 -26.13
C GLU A 41 2.73 -6.74 -27.17
N ILE A 42 2.88 -7.04 -28.46
CA ILE A 42 2.36 -6.20 -29.53
C ILE A 42 0.93 -6.67 -29.84
N LYS A 43 -0.03 -5.76 -29.72
CA LYS A 43 -1.46 -5.97 -30.01
C LYS A 43 -1.92 -4.93 -31.02
N GLY A 44 -1.88 -5.30 -32.29
CA GLY A 44 -2.28 -4.41 -33.39
C GLY A 44 -1.37 -3.18 -33.48
N ASP A 45 -1.95 -2.00 -33.31
CA ASP A 45 -1.26 -0.71 -33.37
C ASP A 45 -0.65 -0.28 -32.03
N ARG A 46 -0.75 -1.10 -30.98
CA ARG A 46 -0.22 -0.83 -29.65
C ARG A 46 0.77 -1.87 -29.16
N VAL A 47 1.80 -1.43 -28.45
CA VAL A 47 2.61 -2.27 -27.60
C VAL A 47 2.14 -2.10 -26.16
N ARG A 48 1.80 -3.21 -25.53
CA ARG A 48 1.51 -3.27 -24.10
C ARG A 48 2.74 -3.80 -23.38
N TYR A 49 3.33 -3.03 -22.48
CA TYR A 49 4.55 -3.41 -21.77
C TYR A 49 4.36 -3.36 -20.27
N TYR A 50 5.10 -4.21 -19.55
CA TYR A 50 5.10 -4.22 -18.09
C TYR A 50 6.27 -3.36 -17.61
N SER A 51 5.95 -2.20 -17.05
CA SER A 51 6.90 -1.20 -16.58
C SER A 51 7.79 -1.78 -15.49
N ALA A 52 9.11 -1.62 -15.64
CA ALA A 52 10.07 -2.06 -14.63
C ALA A 52 10.12 -1.12 -13.41
N GLU A 53 9.59 0.10 -13.54
CA GLU A 53 9.54 1.08 -12.45
C GLU A 53 8.20 1.02 -11.72
N ARG A 54 7.10 0.97 -12.47
CA ARG A 54 5.74 1.08 -11.92
C ARG A 54 5.07 -0.26 -11.64
N TYR A 55 5.72 -1.36 -12.03
CA TYR A 55 5.22 -2.73 -11.86
C TYR A 55 3.76 -2.91 -12.33
N MET A 56 3.40 -2.26 -13.44
CA MET A 56 2.08 -2.37 -14.06
C MET A 56 2.16 -2.40 -15.58
N TRP A 57 1.05 -2.80 -16.20
CA TRP A 57 0.92 -2.78 -17.66
C TRP A 57 0.60 -1.37 -18.17
N GLU A 58 1.46 -0.86 -19.04
CA GLU A 58 1.32 0.41 -19.75
C GLU A 58 1.22 0.14 -21.26
N GLU A 59 0.73 1.13 -22.01
CA GLU A 59 0.54 1.00 -23.45
C GLU A 59 1.11 2.19 -24.20
N LEU A 60 1.78 1.90 -25.33
CA LEU A 60 2.22 2.90 -26.29
C LEU A 60 1.81 2.53 -27.71
N PRO A 61 1.57 3.50 -28.59
CA PRO A 61 1.49 3.23 -30.02
C PRO A 61 2.78 2.57 -30.51
N THR A 62 2.67 1.49 -31.29
CA THR A 62 3.83 0.82 -31.90
C THR A 62 4.61 1.76 -32.82
N SER A 63 3.95 2.79 -33.34
CA SER A 63 4.54 3.81 -34.22
C SER A 63 5.53 4.74 -33.51
N LEU A 64 5.47 4.85 -32.17
CA LEU A 64 6.40 5.67 -31.38
C LEU A 64 7.69 4.94 -31.00
N VAL A 65 7.67 3.60 -31.06
CA VAL A 65 8.82 2.77 -30.72
C VAL A 65 9.76 2.67 -31.91
N ASP A 66 11.04 2.89 -31.65
CA ASP A 66 12.12 2.52 -32.55
C ASP A 66 12.44 1.02 -32.33
N TRP A 67 11.76 0.18 -33.10
CA TRP A 67 11.92 -1.28 -33.02
C TRP A 67 13.35 -1.74 -33.39
N PRO A 68 13.99 -1.21 -34.45
CA PRO A 68 15.39 -1.50 -34.72
C PRO A 68 16.31 -1.20 -33.52
N ALA A 69 16.17 -0.04 -32.89
CA ALA A 69 16.99 0.34 -31.73
C ALA A 69 16.67 -0.52 -30.50
N THR A 70 15.39 -0.82 -30.27
CA THR A 70 14.92 -1.72 -29.21
C THR A 70 15.51 -3.11 -29.35
N GLU A 71 15.40 -3.73 -30.54
CA GLU A 71 15.96 -5.07 -30.79
C GLU A 71 17.48 -5.10 -30.70
N GLN A 72 18.14 -4.05 -31.19
CA GLN A 72 19.59 -3.92 -31.10
C GLN A 72 20.04 -3.82 -29.65
N TYR A 73 19.35 -3.01 -28.83
CA TYR A 73 19.60 -2.90 -27.39
C TYR A 73 19.43 -4.25 -26.70
N GLU A 74 18.35 -4.99 -26.98
CA GLU A 74 18.12 -6.31 -26.38
C GLU A 74 19.20 -7.34 -26.80
N LYS A 75 19.69 -7.28 -28.05
CA LYS A 75 20.80 -8.13 -28.52
C LYS A 75 22.12 -7.75 -27.87
N ASP A 76 22.44 -6.47 -27.79
CA ASP A 76 23.66 -5.97 -27.16
C ASP A 76 23.64 -6.20 -25.64
N ALA A 77 22.45 -6.16 -25.04
CA ALA A 77 22.19 -6.53 -23.66
C ALA A 77 22.39 -8.03 -23.41
N ALA A 78 21.82 -8.90 -24.26
CA ALA A 78 22.02 -10.34 -24.17
C ALA A 78 23.49 -10.76 -24.38
N SER A 79 24.24 -9.99 -25.18
CA SER A 79 25.67 -10.26 -25.43
C SER A 79 26.63 -9.63 -24.42
N GLY A 80 26.11 -8.90 -23.42
CA GLY A 80 26.91 -8.29 -22.36
C GLY A 80 27.72 -7.05 -22.78
N LYS A 81 27.55 -6.56 -24.01
CA LYS A 81 28.25 -5.37 -24.56
C LYS A 81 27.79 -4.04 -23.96
N VAL A 82 26.55 -3.96 -23.48
CA VAL A 82 26.01 -2.77 -22.82
C VAL A 82 26.29 -2.86 -21.32
N ARG A 83 27.57 -2.78 -20.94
CA ARG A 83 28.01 -2.58 -19.55
C ARG A 83 28.72 -1.23 -19.45
N GLY A 84 28.07 -0.27 -18.80
CA GLY A 84 28.78 0.70 -17.97
C GLY A 84 29.04 2.10 -18.50
N ASN A 85 28.23 2.66 -19.42
CA ASN A 85 28.38 4.09 -19.81
C ASN A 85 27.08 4.90 -19.86
N ASP A 86 25.93 4.31 -19.50
CA ASP A 86 24.69 5.09 -19.38
C ASP A 86 24.54 5.56 -17.93
N PRO A 87 24.37 6.87 -17.64
CA PRO A 87 24.15 7.37 -16.28
C PRO A 87 22.93 6.75 -15.59
N ALA A 88 21.97 6.23 -16.37
CA ALA A 88 20.81 5.49 -15.88
C ALA A 88 21.10 4.00 -15.54
N ASP A 89 22.24 3.46 -16.01
CA ASP A 89 22.76 2.13 -15.65
C ASP A 89 23.90 2.20 -14.62
N ALA A 90 24.28 3.41 -14.18
CA ALA A 90 25.10 3.53 -12.99
C ALA A 90 24.32 2.87 -11.85
N PRO A 91 24.90 1.90 -11.12
CA PRO A 91 24.26 1.36 -9.93
C PRO A 91 23.99 2.56 -9.03
N ASP A 92 22.71 2.88 -8.83
CA ASP A 92 22.33 3.87 -7.84
C ASP A 92 22.94 3.39 -6.53
N PRO A 93 23.89 4.12 -5.92
CA PRO A 93 24.51 3.69 -4.68
C PRO A 93 23.49 3.55 -3.53
N SER A 94 22.23 3.99 -3.73
CA SER A 94 21.10 3.72 -2.84
C SER A 94 20.34 2.40 -3.11
N LEU A 95 20.57 1.70 -4.22
CA LEU A 95 20.04 0.35 -4.50
C LEU A 95 20.92 -0.76 -3.92
N ASP A 96 22.22 -0.53 -3.78
CA ASP A 96 23.15 -1.40 -3.03
C ASP A 96 23.15 -1.11 -1.52
N ALA A 97 22.47 -0.02 -1.10
CA ALA A 97 22.14 0.16 0.29
C ALA A 97 21.09 -0.90 0.64
N PRO A 98 21.28 -1.69 1.72
CA PRO A 98 20.24 -2.60 2.17
C PRO A 98 18.94 -1.80 2.34
N GLU A 99 17.85 -2.24 1.68
CA GLU A 99 16.53 -1.67 1.94
C GLU A 99 16.32 -1.71 3.46
N PRO A 100 15.97 -0.57 4.08
CA PRO A 100 15.81 -0.55 5.52
C PRO A 100 14.76 -1.59 5.90
N GLU A 101 15.08 -2.43 6.90
CA GLU A 101 14.13 -3.43 7.37
C GLU A 101 12.79 -2.73 7.72
N PRO A 102 11.64 -3.32 7.34
CA PRO A 102 10.35 -2.73 7.62
C PRO A 102 10.19 -2.39 9.10
N PRO A 103 9.52 -1.28 9.44
CA PRO A 103 9.37 -0.88 10.83
C PRO A 103 8.71 -1.98 11.68
N THR A 104 9.30 -2.24 12.84
CA THR A 104 8.69 -3.11 13.86
C THR A 104 7.68 -2.30 14.67
N VAL A 105 6.41 -2.70 14.61
CA VAL A 105 5.28 -1.95 15.21
C VAL A 105 4.81 -2.53 16.54
N ALA A 106 5.18 -3.78 16.82
CA ALA A 106 5.06 -4.42 18.13
C ALA A 106 6.15 -5.50 18.24
N PRO A 107 6.48 -6.01 19.44
CA PRO A 107 7.46 -7.08 19.60
C PRO A 107 7.15 -8.29 18.68
N GLY A 108 8.08 -8.60 17.77
CA GLY A 108 7.96 -9.69 16.78
C GLY A 108 7.02 -9.39 15.61
N LEU A 109 6.53 -8.16 15.45
CA LEU A 109 5.56 -7.79 14.43
C LEU A 109 6.11 -6.65 13.57
N GLN A 110 6.65 -7.01 12.41
CA GLN A 110 7.13 -6.09 11.37
C GLN A 110 6.00 -5.79 10.38
N LEU A 111 6.02 -4.58 9.82
CA LEU A 111 5.18 -4.26 8.67
C LEU A 111 5.64 -5.08 7.45
N PRO A 112 4.73 -5.44 6.53
CA PRO A 112 5.14 -6.13 5.30
C PRO A 112 5.89 -5.21 4.35
N ASP A 113 6.63 -5.80 3.42
CA ASP A 113 7.26 -5.05 2.31
C ASP A 113 6.21 -4.51 1.31
N ALA A 114 4.98 -5.04 1.34
CA ALA A 114 3.89 -4.66 0.46
C ALA A 114 3.20 -3.35 0.89
N SER A 115 2.95 -2.46 -0.08
CA SER A 115 2.11 -1.28 0.10
C SER A 115 0.71 -1.67 0.57
N GLY A 116 0.13 -0.91 1.48
CA GLY A 116 -1.23 -1.11 1.98
C GLY A 116 -1.53 -0.26 3.21
N ILE A 117 -2.71 -0.50 3.78
CA ILE A 117 -3.08 0.03 5.10
C ILE A 117 -3.25 -1.13 6.04
N TYR A 118 -2.58 -1.06 7.19
CA TYR A 118 -2.63 -2.11 8.20
C TYR A 118 -3.09 -1.53 9.53
N LEU A 119 -4.02 -2.22 10.18
CA LEU A 119 -4.45 -1.94 11.54
C LEU A 119 -3.67 -2.84 12.50
N LEU A 120 -3.04 -2.24 13.51
CA LEU A 120 -2.51 -2.97 14.65
C LEU A 120 -3.64 -3.17 15.67
N GLU A 121 -4.14 -4.41 15.74
CA GLU A 121 -5.11 -4.81 16.73
C GLU A 121 -4.43 -5.44 17.96
N ARG A 122 -5.15 -5.47 19.08
CA ARG A 122 -4.72 -6.16 20.30
C ARG A 122 -5.82 -7.11 20.77
N TYR A 123 -5.94 -8.25 20.12
CA TYR A 123 -6.89 -9.28 20.51
C TYR A 123 -6.33 -10.14 21.64
N ASN A 124 -7.07 -10.29 22.75
CA ASN A 124 -6.61 -11.03 23.93
C ASN A 124 -5.20 -10.63 24.41
N LYS A 125 -4.89 -9.33 24.35
CA LYS A 125 -3.58 -8.74 24.70
C LYS A 125 -2.42 -9.12 23.77
N GLN A 126 -2.69 -9.82 22.66
CA GLN A 126 -1.68 -10.15 21.66
C GLN A 126 -1.75 -9.15 20.50
N PRO A 127 -0.63 -8.51 20.13
CA PRO A 127 -0.60 -7.63 18.97
C PRO A 127 -0.73 -8.46 17.68
N ARG A 128 -1.54 -7.99 16.74
CA ARG A 128 -1.67 -8.58 15.40
C ARG A 128 -1.84 -7.47 14.37
N LEU A 129 -1.39 -7.73 13.15
CA LEU A 129 -1.61 -6.82 12.03
C LEU A 129 -2.72 -7.37 11.14
N VAL A 130 -3.66 -6.54 10.76
CA VAL A 130 -4.69 -6.89 9.79
C VAL A 130 -4.71 -5.85 8.68
N GLU A 131 -4.66 -6.30 7.43
CA GLU A 131 -4.80 -5.41 6.29
C GLU A 131 -6.23 -4.87 6.23
N VAL A 132 -6.35 -3.55 6.12
CA VAL A 132 -7.61 -2.89 5.82
C VAL A 132 -7.63 -2.66 4.32
N VAL A 133 -8.53 -3.34 3.63
CA VAL A 133 -8.62 -3.28 2.17
C VAL A 133 -9.50 -2.11 1.75
N GLN A 134 -9.07 -1.37 0.73
CA GLN A 134 -9.82 -0.23 0.21
C GLN A 134 -11.15 -0.69 -0.41
N ASN A 135 -12.24 -0.01 -0.09
CA ASN A 135 -13.50 -0.15 -0.80
C ASN A 135 -13.44 0.60 -2.12
N GLY A 136 -13.92 -0.02 -3.21
CA GLY A 136 -14.02 0.66 -4.49
C GLY A 136 -12.92 0.40 -5.53
N SER A 137 -11.85 -0.34 -5.21
CA SER A 137 -10.71 -0.53 -6.11
C SER A 137 -10.99 -1.46 -7.31
N GLU A 138 -10.42 -1.17 -8.48
CA GLU A 138 -10.54 -1.99 -9.71
C GLU A 138 -9.91 -3.39 -9.56
N ILE A 139 -8.92 -3.52 -8.66
CA ILE A 139 -8.26 -4.79 -8.28
C ILE A 139 -9.28 -5.75 -7.64
N ASN A 140 -10.33 -5.21 -7.02
CA ASN A 140 -11.38 -6.00 -6.39
C ASN A 140 -12.75 -5.57 -6.93
N GLN A 141 -13.03 -5.88 -8.21
CA GLN A 141 -14.26 -5.54 -8.93
C GLN A 141 -15.56 -5.92 -8.18
N GLN A 142 -15.50 -6.88 -7.26
CA GLN A 142 -16.62 -7.24 -6.38
C GLN A 142 -16.87 -6.19 -5.29
N ARG A 143 -15.81 -5.57 -4.73
CA ARG A 143 -15.88 -4.49 -3.74
C ARG A 143 -16.03 -3.09 -4.36
N ALA A 144 -15.68 -2.92 -5.64
CA ALA A 144 -16.07 -1.72 -6.41
C ALA A 144 -17.58 -1.44 -6.37
N LYS A 145 -18.38 -2.51 -6.35
CA LYS A 145 -19.85 -2.48 -6.24
C LYS A 145 -20.37 -2.16 -4.83
N ASN A 146 -19.48 -2.03 -3.83
CA ASN A 146 -19.86 -1.78 -2.44
C ASN A 146 -20.06 -0.29 -2.14
N ILE A 147 -19.58 0.61 -3.01
CA ILE A 147 -19.88 2.04 -2.89
C ILE A 147 -21.15 2.33 -3.70
N LEU A 148 -22.19 2.80 -3.01
CA LEU A 148 -23.44 3.24 -3.64
C LEU A 148 -23.56 4.76 -3.57
N ARG A 149 -24.17 5.32 -4.62
CA ARG A 149 -24.66 6.70 -4.64
C ARG A 149 -26.17 6.67 -4.70
N SER A 150 -26.83 7.06 -3.62
CA SER A 150 -28.29 7.07 -3.53
C SER A 150 -28.79 8.52 -3.44
N VAL A 151 -29.86 8.84 -4.18
CA VAL A 151 -30.54 10.15 -4.09
C VAL A 151 -31.70 10.01 -3.12
N ILE A 152 -31.68 10.77 -2.03
CA ILE A 152 -32.82 10.89 -1.11
C ILE A 152 -33.72 12.01 -1.64
N ASN A 153 -35.05 11.77 -1.65
CA ASN A 153 -36.10 12.64 -2.18
C ASN A 153 -35.75 14.15 -2.14
N PRO A 154 -35.91 14.89 -3.25
CA PRO A 154 -35.53 16.30 -3.31
C PRO A 154 -36.39 17.11 -2.34
N LEU A 155 -35.72 17.68 -1.32
CA LEU A 155 -36.29 18.68 -0.44
C LEU A 155 -36.29 20.05 -1.16
N PRO A 156 -36.99 21.08 -0.65
CA PRO A 156 -36.97 22.44 -1.24
C PRO A 156 -35.56 23.04 -1.38
N SER A 157 -34.58 22.49 -0.66
CA SER A 157 -33.17 22.89 -0.66
C SER A 157 -32.29 22.16 -1.70
N GLY A 158 -32.85 21.24 -2.49
CA GLY A 158 -32.14 20.44 -3.49
C GLY A 158 -31.91 18.97 -3.08
N PRO A 159 -31.39 18.11 -3.99
CA PRO A 159 -31.21 16.69 -3.73
C PRO A 159 -30.05 16.43 -2.74
N THR A 160 -30.21 15.39 -1.92
CA THR A 160 -29.13 14.85 -1.08
C THR A 160 -28.66 13.52 -1.68
N GLN A 161 -27.38 13.43 -2.00
CA GLN A 161 -26.73 12.18 -2.40
C GLN A 161 -25.97 11.58 -1.21
N THR A 162 -26.07 10.28 -0.98
CA THR A 162 -25.26 9.57 0.01
C THR A 162 -24.14 8.81 -0.65
N VAL A 163 -22.98 8.74 0.01
CA VAL A 163 -21.92 7.77 -0.31
C VAL A 163 -22.05 6.65 0.70
N GLU A 164 -22.35 5.44 0.24
CA GLU A 164 -22.72 4.32 1.13
C GLU A 164 -21.83 3.12 0.91
N LEU A 165 -21.46 2.43 1.97
CA LEU A 165 -20.85 1.11 1.96
C LEU A 165 -21.92 0.05 2.19
N ARG A 166 -21.88 -1.02 1.40
CA ARG A 166 -22.70 -2.21 1.65
C ARG A 166 -22.32 -2.90 2.96
N GLY A 167 -23.29 -3.58 3.56
CA GLY A 167 -23.14 -4.32 4.80
C GLY A 167 -23.42 -3.46 6.03
N VAL A 168 -23.74 -4.14 7.13
CA VAL A 168 -24.03 -3.50 8.43
C VAL A 168 -22.81 -3.39 9.34
N LYS A 169 -21.73 -4.09 9.01
CA LYS A 169 -20.51 -4.20 9.80
C LYS A 169 -19.30 -4.37 8.88
N ALA A 170 -18.18 -3.73 9.21
CA ALA A 170 -16.91 -3.90 8.53
C ALA A 170 -16.34 -5.29 8.78
N GLU A 171 -15.58 -5.83 7.84
CA GLU A 171 -14.89 -7.11 8.04
C GLU A 171 -13.79 -7.00 9.09
N VAL A 172 -13.00 -5.92 9.02
CA VAL A 172 -11.93 -5.63 9.98
C VAL A 172 -12.51 -4.92 11.21
N GLN A 173 -12.18 -5.43 12.38
CA GLN A 173 -12.62 -4.90 13.67
C GLN A 173 -11.42 -4.59 14.55
N SER A 174 -11.32 -3.36 15.04
CA SER A 174 -10.42 -2.98 16.13
C SER A 174 -11.01 -3.42 17.46
N HIS A 175 -10.22 -4.16 18.25
CA HIS A 175 -10.56 -4.49 19.64
C HIS A 175 -10.10 -3.43 20.65
N THR A 176 -9.47 -2.34 20.18
CA THR A 176 -9.09 -1.18 21.00
C THR A 176 -9.85 0.06 20.56
N LEU A 177 -10.08 0.97 21.50
CA LEU A 177 -10.73 2.25 21.22
C LEU A 177 -9.77 3.27 20.59
N THR A 178 -8.47 2.99 20.62
CA THR A 178 -7.42 3.82 20.00
C THR A 178 -6.73 2.99 18.91
N PRO A 179 -7.40 2.73 17.77
CA PRO A 179 -6.79 1.98 16.68
C PRO A 179 -5.54 2.69 16.15
N GLU A 180 -4.53 1.90 15.82
CA GLU A 180 -3.27 2.38 15.24
C GLU A 180 -3.18 1.86 13.80
N PHE A 181 -3.14 2.78 12.83
CA PHE A 181 -3.01 2.44 11.42
C PHE A 181 -1.60 2.71 10.93
N PHE A 182 -1.11 1.87 10.04
CA PHE A 182 0.15 2.03 9.33
C PHE A 182 -0.16 2.09 7.85
N VAL A 183 0.24 3.19 7.22
CA VAL A 183 -0.13 3.52 5.84
C VAL A 183 1.14 3.60 5.00
N ASN A 184 1.20 2.78 3.96
CA ASN A 184 2.16 2.89 2.87
C ASN A 184 1.40 2.76 1.56
N LEU A 185 1.14 3.89 0.91
CA LEU A 185 0.38 3.93 -0.35
C LEU A 185 1.23 4.54 -1.47
N ASN A 186 2.52 4.21 -1.58
CA ASN A 186 3.44 4.63 -2.67
C ASN A 186 3.06 5.98 -3.31
N PHE A 187 2.86 7.01 -2.47
CA PHE A 187 2.27 8.26 -2.91
C PHE A 187 3.38 9.05 -3.60
N ASP A 188 3.28 9.20 -4.91
CA ASP A 188 4.09 10.18 -5.63
C ASP A 188 3.45 11.56 -5.42
N PRO A 189 4.10 12.50 -4.71
CA PRO A 189 3.58 13.85 -4.55
C PRO A 189 3.46 14.63 -5.87
N ASN A 190 4.00 14.11 -6.97
CA ASN A 190 3.82 14.63 -8.32
C ASN A 190 2.77 13.86 -9.14
N ASP A 191 2.07 12.87 -8.56
CA ASP A 191 0.95 12.20 -9.24
C ASP A 191 -0.17 13.23 -9.47
N GLU A 192 -0.58 13.44 -10.71
CA GLU A 192 -1.69 14.35 -11.05
C GLU A 192 -3.03 13.89 -10.41
N ARG A 193 -3.11 12.64 -9.94
CA ARG A 193 -4.25 12.09 -9.18
C ARG A 193 -4.21 12.44 -7.69
N ALA A 194 -3.09 12.92 -7.17
CA ALA A 194 -2.84 13.20 -5.76
C ALA A 194 -3.67 14.36 -5.18
N GLY A 195 -4.40 15.09 -6.02
CA GLY A 195 -5.12 16.29 -5.61
C GLY A 195 -4.20 17.49 -5.44
N GLU A 196 -4.76 18.59 -4.94
CA GLU A 196 -3.95 19.76 -4.61
C GLU A 196 -3.08 19.47 -3.37
N PRO A 197 -1.83 19.99 -3.32
CA PRO A 197 -0.99 19.86 -2.14
C PRO A 197 -1.72 20.36 -0.89
N LEU A 198 -1.84 19.50 0.13
CA LEU A 198 -2.48 19.88 1.38
C LEU A 198 -1.70 21.00 2.08
N PRO A 199 -2.38 21.96 2.74
CA PRO A 199 -1.71 23.00 3.50
C PRO A 199 -0.78 22.41 4.58
N PRO A 200 0.39 23.02 4.82
CA PRO A 200 1.31 22.57 5.88
C PRO A 200 0.60 22.42 7.23
N GLY A 201 0.85 21.31 7.93
CA GLY A 201 0.19 20.99 9.20
C GLY A 201 -1.21 20.36 9.06
N THR A 202 -1.70 20.13 7.84
CA THR A 202 -2.91 19.35 7.60
C THR A 202 -2.53 17.88 7.54
N ASP A 203 -3.00 17.08 8.50
CA ASP A 203 -2.87 15.62 8.40
C ASP A 203 -3.56 15.15 7.09
N ARG A 204 -2.99 14.20 6.36
CA ARG A 204 -3.59 13.72 5.09
C ARG A 204 -4.72 12.73 5.32
N TYR A 205 -4.62 11.91 6.34
CA TYR A 205 -5.60 10.87 6.63
C TYR A 205 -6.50 11.31 7.77
N ARG A 206 -7.81 11.06 7.65
CA ARG A 206 -8.81 11.30 8.71
C ARG A 206 -9.59 10.05 8.98
N ILE A 207 -10.17 9.97 10.17
CA ILE A 207 -11.18 8.97 10.48
C ILE A 207 -12.56 9.63 10.38
N ILE A 208 -13.53 8.93 9.80
CA ILE A 208 -14.93 9.34 9.79
C ILE A 208 -15.77 8.30 10.51
N ARG A 209 -16.74 8.75 11.31
CA ARG A 209 -17.75 7.88 11.89
C ARG A 209 -18.87 7.65 10.87
N LEU A 210 -19.21 6.40 10.63
CA LEU A 210 -20.24 6.00 9.68
C LEU A 210 -21.61 5.92 10.36
N GLN A 211 -22.64 6.39 9.67
CA GLN A 211 -24.02 6.18 10.10
C GLN A 211 -24.51 4.82 9.61
N THR A 212 -24.92 3.93 10.51
CA THR A 212 -25.42 2.60 10.14
C THR A 212 -26.92 2.63 9.86
N LYS A 213 -27.35 1.94 8.80
CA LYS A 213 -28.77 1.67 8.49
C LYS A 213 -29.00 0.17 8.38
N PRO A 214 -29.24 -0.53 9.51
CA PRO A 214 -29.31 -1.99 9.54
C PRO A 214 -30.40 -2.58 8.63
N LYS A 215 -31.55 -1.91 8.50
CA LYS A 215 -32.67 -2.35 7.64
C LYS A 215 -32.29 -2.34 6.15
N GLU A 216 -31.57 -1.32 5.73
CA GLU A 216 -31.10 -1.14 4.35
C GLU A 216 -29.77 -1.90 4.09
N LYS A 217 -29.15 -2.43 5.14
CA LYS A 217 -27.83 -3.09 5.11
C LYS A 217 -26.75 -2.21 4.49
N VAL A 218 -26.73 -0.93 4.87
CA VAL A 218 -25.73 0.05 4.43
C VAL A 218 -25.15 0.83 5.59
N ARG A 219 -23.95 1.38 5.35
CA ARG A 219 -23.23 2.32 6.23
C ARG A 219 -22.94 3.57 5.42
N ILE A 220 -23.32 4.74 5.91
CA ILE A 220 -23.19 6.02 5.20
C ILE A 220 -21.87 6.67 5.58
N VAL A 221 -21.05 6.96 4.56
CA VAL A 221 -19.73 7.59 4.63
C VAL A 221 -19.86 9.11 4.66
N SER A 222 -20.61 9.68 3.73
CA SER A 222 -20.92 11.11 3.71
C SER A 222 -22.27 11.40 3.05
N ASN A 223 -22.82 12.56 3.40
CA ASN A 223 -24.01 13.14 2.78
C ASN A 223 -23.59 14.36 1.96
N LEU A 224 -23.88 14.35 0.66
CA LEU A 224 -23.62 15.43 -0.28
C LEU A 224 -24.93 16.19 -0.53
N LYS A 225 -25.05 17.40 0.02
CA LYS A 225 -26.18 18.30 -0.23
C LYS A 225 -25.90 19.14 -1.45
N ILE A 226 -26.68 18.96 -2.51
CA ILE A 226 -26.51 19.69 -3.77
C ILE A 226 -27.58 20.78 -3.80
N SER A 227 -27.16 22.05 -3.79
CA SER A 227 -28.10 23.17 -3.91
C SER A 227 -28.67 23.26 -5.33
N LEU A 228 -29.78 23.97 -5.48
CA LEU A 228 -30.40 24.23 -6.80
C LEU A 228 -29.48 24.97 -7.78
N LEU A 229 -28.46 25.68 -7.28
CA LEU A 229 -27.43 26.35 -8.08
C LEU A 229 -26.22 25.43 -8.36
N GLY A 230 -26.29 24.15 -8.02
CA GLY A 230 -25.23 23.16 -8.25
C GLY A 230 -24.09 23.18 -7.22
N LYS A 231 -24.19 23.96 -6.13
CA LYS A 231 -23.16 23.96 -5.08
C LYS A 231 -23.29 22.71 -4.21
N VAL A 232 -22.21 21.96 -4.06
CA VAL A 232 -22.16 20.75 -3.24
C VAL A 232 -21.63 21.09 -1.84
N LYS A 233 -22.38 20.73 -0.79
CA LYS A 233 -21.93 20.78 0.60
C LYS A 233 -21.87 19.37 1.17
N GLU A 234 -20.68 18.94 1.56
CA GLU A 234 -20.47 17.64 2.20
C GLU A 234 -20.71 17.72 3.72
N GLN A 235 -21.38 16.70 4.28
CA GLN A 235 -21.61 16.50 5.71
C GLN A 235 -21.10 15.12 6.13
N ARG A 236 -20.23 15.10 7.14
CA ARG A 236 -19.59 13.91 7.71
C ARG A 236 -19.26 14.15 9.19
N ASP A 237 -19.15 13.07 9.95
CA ASP A 237 -18.70 13.09 11.34
C ASP A 237 -17.20 12.77 11.37
N LEU A 238 -16.38 13.82 11.43
CA LEU A 238 -14.92 13.73 11.28
C LEU A 238 -14.26 13.61 12.65
N VAL A 239 -13.43 12.58 12.79
CA VAL A 239 -12.60 12.34 13.95
C VAL A 239 -11.17 12.78 13.62
N PRO A 240 -10.64 13.80 14.33
CA PRO A 240 -9.26 14.22 14.17
C PRO A 240 -8.26 13.09 14.47
N THR A 241 -7.20 13.07 13.69
CA THR A 241 -6.10 12.11 13.77
C THR A 241 -4.78 12.85 13.95
N ARG A 242 -3.71 12.11 14.23
CA ARG A 242 -2.32 12.57 14.14
C ARG A 242 -1.56 11.60 13.26
N SER A 243 -0.69 12.15 12.40
CA SER A 243 0.25 11.38 11.59
C SER A 243 1.67 11.45 12.17
N GLU A 244 2.37 10.32 12.17
CA GLU A 244 3.78 10.19 12.58
C GLU A 244 4.53 9.42 11.50
N GLN A 245 5.54 10.03 10.88
CA GLN A 245 6.35 9.35 9.88
C GLN A 245 7.31 8.37 10.57
N LEU A 246 7.28 7.10 10.16
CA LEU A 246 8.16 6.06 10.70
C LEU A 246 9.45 5.93 9.90
N ASP A 247 9.34 5.95 8.57
CA ASP A 247 10.46 5.90 7.62
C ASP A 247 10.09 6.62 6.30
N LYS A 248 10.72 6.27 5.16
CA LYS A 248 10.41 6.88 3.85
C LYS A 248 9.01 6.51 3.31
N HIS A 249 8.45 5.38 3.72
CA HIS A 249 7.25 4.80 3.11
C HIS A 249 6.06 4.70 4.08
N TRP A 250 6.35 4.55 5.37
CA TRP A 250 5.38 4.25 6.41
C TRP A 250 5.02 5.47 7.24
N THR A 251 3.71 5.74 7.32
CA THR A 251 3.14 6.71 8.24
C THR A 251 2.21 6.01 9.22
N ARG A 252 2.39 6.27 10.52
CA ARG A 252 1.49 5.84 11.58
C ARG A 252 0.40 6.87 11.78
N ILE A 253 -0.86 6.44 11.80
CA ILE A 253 -2.05 7.27 12.00
C ILE A 253 -2.80 6.80 13.24
N VAL A 254 -3.08 7.72 14.16
CA VAL A 254 -3.85 7.45 15.38
C VAL A 254 -4.94 8.50 15.58
N PRO A 255 -6.13 8.15 16.12
CA PRO A 255 -7.12 9.14 16.49
C PRO A 255 -6.63 9.96 17.70
N LEU A 256 -6.98 11.25 17.74
CA LEU A 256 -6.62 12.12 18.86
C LEU A 256 -7.38 11.82 20.15
N GLN A 257 -8.49 11.08 20.05
CA GLN A 257 -9.35 10.69 21.17
C GLN A 257 -9.77 9.22 21.00
N PRO A 258 -10.04 8.49 22.09
CA PRO A 258 -10.65 7.17 21.99
C PRO A 258 -11.94 7.21 21.19
N LEU A 259 -12.09 6.28 20.25
CA LEU A 259 -13.29 6.09 19.47
C LEU A 259 -14.33 5.34 20.29
N GLU A 260 -15.59 5.72 20.15
CA GLU A 260 -16.70 4.93 20.65
C GLU A 260 -16.87 3.64 19.83
N PRO A 261 -17.46 2.57 20.39
CA PRO A 261 -17.84 1.42 19.59
C PRO A 261 -18.76 1.82 18.42
N GLY A 262 -18.48 1.31 17.23
CA GLY A 262 -19.18 1.71 16.02
C GLY A 262 -18.46 1.39 14.72
N GLU A 263 -18.97 1.94 13.63
CA GLU A 263 -18.44 1.75 12.28
C GLU A 263 -17.74 3.02 11.81
N TYR A 264 -16.57 2.85 11.20
CA TYR A 264 -15.67 3.93 10.84
C TYR A 264 -15.04 3.69 9.47
N ALA A 265 -14.45 4.73 8.90
CA ALA A 265 -13.53 4.57 7.79
C ALA A 265 -12.34 5.52 7.95
N LEU A 266 -11.16 5.03 7.56
CA LEU A 266 -10.01 5.86 7.28
C LEU A 266 -10.17 6.41 5.86
N VAL A 267 -9.98 7.71 5.70
CA VAL A 267 -10.12 8.40 4.41
C VAL A 267 -8.90 9.25 4.15
N GLU A 268 -8.50 9.31 2.88
CA GLU A 268 -7.48 10.22 2.40
C GLU A 268 -8.14 11.55 2.01
N MET A 269 -7.50 12.66 2.38
CA MET A 269 -7.90 14.00 1.99
C MET A 269 -7.18 14.40 0.69
N VAL A 270 -7.95 14.73 -0.34
CA VAL A 270 -7.48 15.26 -1.64
C VAL A 270 -7.24 16.78 -1.55
N SER A 271 -7.93 17.45 -0.63
CA SER A 271 -7.70 18.84 -0.24
C SER A 271 -8.12 19.06 1.22
N ASP A 272 -8.01 20.29 1.75
CA ASP A 272 -8.48 20.63 3.10
C ASP A 272 -9.97 20.29 3.34
N LYS A 273 -10.77 20.26 2.25
CA LYS A 273 -12.22 20.11 2.29
C LYS A 273 -12.73 18.88 1.54
N GLN A 274 -11.93 18.29 0.65
CA GLN A 274 -12.36 17.17 -0.18
C GLN A 274 -11.64 15.88 0.21
N MET A 275 -12.39 14.78 0.37
CA MET A 275 -11.82 13.46 0.59
C MET A 275 -11.93 12.56 -0.64
N ASN A 276 -11.04 11.57 -0.69
CA ASN A 276 -11.14 10.45 -1.60
C ASN A 276 -12.39 9.64 -1.21
N LEU A 277 -13.16 9.22 -2.21
CA LEU A 277 -14.38 8.44 -2.00
C LEU A 277 -14.09 6.94 -1.88
N TYR A 278 -12.88 6.54 -2.22
CA TYR A 278 -12.36 5.22 -1.92
C TYR A 278 -11.81 5.21 -0.49
N VAL A 279 -12.45 4.41 0.36
CA VAL A 279 -12.25 4.46 1.81
C VAL A 279 -11.89 3.09 2.37
N TRP A 280 -11.16 3.09 3.48
CA TRP A 280 -10.77 1.88 4.19
C TRP A 280 -11.65 1.74 5.43
N ASP A 281 -12.65 0.85 5.37
CA ASP A 281 -13.63 0.71 6.45
C ASP A 281 -13.16 -0.24 7.56
N PHE A 282 -13.53 0.09 8.79
CA PHE A 282 -13.25 -0.74 9.97
C PHE A 282 -14.33 -0.52 11.02
N GLY A 283 -14.55 -1.50 11.89
CA GLY A 283 -15.35 -1.33 13.09
C GLY A 283 -14.49 -1.17 14.33
N VAL A 284 -15.04 -0.56 15.37
CA VAL A 284 -14.49 -0.54 16.72
C VAL A 284 -15.43 -1.33 17.60
N ASP A 285 -14.97 -2.48 18.08
CA ASP A 285 -15.75 -3.39 18.92
C ASP A 285 -14.79 -4.24 19.77
N PRO A 286 -14.53 -3.84 21.04
CA PRO A 286 -13.69 -4.61 21.95
C PRO A 286 -14.14 -6.06 22.19
N LYS A 287 -15.38 -6.41 21.81
CA LYS A 287 -15.97 -7.74 21.98
C LYS A 287 -16.13 -8.49 20.65
N ALA A 288 -15.64 -7.95 19.54
CA ALA A 288 -15.71 -8.62 18.25
C ALA A 288 -14.93 -9.95 18.27
N PRO A 289 -15.33 -10.93 17.44
CA PRO A 289 -14.49 -12.08 17.12
C PRO A 289 -13.11 -11.63 16.59
N PRO A 290 -12.09 -12.50 16.61
CA PRO A 290 -10.78 -12.18 16.05
C PRO A 290 -10.89 -11.97 14.53
N ASN A 291 -10.10 -11.04 13.99
CA ASN A 291 -10.00 -10.88 12.55
C ASN A 291 -9.33 -12.13 11.94
N ARG A 292 -10.00 -12.77 10.98
CA ARG A 292 -9.54 -14.05 10.40
C ARG A 292 -8.27 -13.92 9.56
N GLN A 293 -8.03 -12.72 9.02
CA GLN A 293 -6.92 -12.43 8.12
C GLN A 293 -5.72 -11.80 8.85
N ALA A 294 -5.74 -11.77 10.20
CA ALA A 294 -4.70 -11.10 10.97
C ALA A 294 -3.40 -11.92 11.02
N TRP A 295 -2.28 -11.26 10.75
CA TRP A 295 -0.94 -11.81 10.93
C TRP A 295 -0.52 -11.75 12.39
N SER A 296 0.00 -12.87 12.86
CA SER A 296 0.57 -12.99 14.21
C SER A 296 2.04 -12.61 14.19
N PRO A 297 2.62 -12.19 15.33
CA PRO A 297 4.05 -11.92 15.44
C PRO A 297 4.86 -13.13 14.96
N LYS A 298 5.94 -12.88 14.23
CA LYS A 298 6.96 -13.89 13.95
C LYS A 298 7.52 -14.35 15.30
N GLN A 299 7.46 -15.65 15.57
CA GLN A 299 8.06 -16.18 16.80
C GLN A 299 9.57 -15.88 16.74
N VAL A 300 10.10 -15.29 17.82
CA VAL A 300 11.54 -15.17 18.00
C VAL A 300 12.05 -16.60 18.09
N GLU A 301 12.81 -17.05 17.07
CA GLU A 301 13.55 -18.30 17.20
C GLU A 301 14.47 -18.12 18.41
N SER A 302 14.19 -18.86 19.48
CA SER A 302 15.08 -18.95 20.62
C SER A 302 16.33 -19.66 20.12
N THR A 303 17.36 -18.91 19.76
CA THR A 303 18.70 -19.47 19.61
C THR A 303 19.06 -20.07 20.95
N GLU A 304 19.31 -21.38 21.00
CA GLU A 304 19.87 -22.06 22.18
C GLU A 304 21.28 -21.57 22.44
N THR A 305 21.41 -20.36 22.96
CA THR A 305 22.57 -19.93 23.73
C THR A 305 22.03 -19.15 24.91
N GLY A 306 21.63 -19.89 25.94
CA GLY A 306 21.30 -19.32 27.23
C GLY A 306 22.54 -18.72 27.87
N THR A 307 22.80 -17.44 27.62
CA THR A 307 23.59 -16.58 28.51
C THR A 307 23.14 -15.13 28.33
N LYS A 308 22.73 -14.46 29.42
CA LYS A 308 22.42 -13.03 29.46
C LYS A 308 23.69 -12.17 29.62
N ASP A 309 24.71 -12.42 28.80
CA ASP A 309 25.93 -11.61 28.80
C ASP A 309 26.32 -11.27 27.36
N ASN A 310 26.50 -9.97 27.09
CA ASN A 310 27.10 -9.51 25.83
C ASN A 310 28.52 -10.09 25.72
N PRO A 311 28.89 -10.79 24.63
CA PRO A 311 30.28 -11.10 24.39
C PRO A 311 31.02 -9.80 24.06
N PHE A 312 31.71 -9.24 25.04
CA PHE A 312 32.71 -8.21 24.80
C PHE A 312 33.78 -8.79 23.87
N LEU A 313 34.03 -8.12 22.75
CA LEU A 313 35.26 -8.32 21.97
C LEU A 313 36.43 -7.87 22.84
N ASN A 314 37.11 -8.82 23.49
CA ASN A 314 38.39 -8.56 24.11
C ASN A 314 39.37 -8.05 23.04
N THR A 315 39.87 -6.84 23.24
CA THR A 315 40.98 -6.30 22.45
C THR A 315 42.21 -7.16 22.68
N ARG A 316 42.85 -7.60 21.58
CA ARG A 316 44.11 -8.35 21.62
C ARG A 316 45.16 -7.54 22.38
N LYS A 317 45.75 -8.13 23.42
CA LYS A 317 47.04 -7.69 23.96
C LYS A 317 48.10 -7.81 22.87
N LYS A 318 48.90 -6.75 22.74
CA LYS A 318 50.06 -6.65 21.88
C LYS A 318 51.24 -7.13 22.73
N ASP A 319 51.79 -8.30 22.39
CA ASP A 319 53.14 -8.72 22.75
C ASP A 319 53.90 -8.98 21.44
#